data_AF-A0A3B8RU17-F1
#
_entry.id   AF-A0A3B8RU17-F1
#
_cell.length_a   1.000
_cell.length_b   1.000
_cell.length_c   1.000
_cell.angle_alpha   90.00
_cell.angle_beta   90.00
_cell.angle_gamma   90.00
#
_symmetry.space_group_name_H-M   'P 1'
#
loop_
_entity.id
_entity.type
_entity.pdbx_description
1 polymer ?
#
loop_
_entity_poly.entity_id
_entity_poly.type
_entity_poly.pdbx_seq_one_letter_code
_entity_poly.pdbx_strand_id
1 'polypeptide(L)'
;GGGMYTGPGGGLYTGPGGGLYTGPGGGAYTGPGGGLYTGPGGGLYTGPGGGMYTGPDDPGYMSNIPPWYIFAKYLAEMGMEDEARFILSQLP
;
A
#
# COMPACT_ATOMS: atom_id res chain seq x y z
N GLY A 1 10.42 -9.80 -10.83
CA GLY A 1 11.49 -10.56 -11.52
C GLY A 1 12.19 -11.43 -10.51
N GLY A 2 12.43 -12.71 -10.78
CA GLY A 2 13.07 -13.64 -9.84
C GLY A 2 12.50 -15.06 -9.80
N GLY A 3 11.59 -15.43 -10.71
CA GLY A 3 11.08 -16.80 -10.83
C GLY A 3 12.17 -17.82 -11.19
N MET A 4 12.04 -19.04 -10.66
CA MET A 4 12.79 -20.29 -10.93
C MET A 4 14.33 -20.25 -10.98
N TYR A 5 14.98 -19.08 -10.85
CA TYR A 5 16.44 -18.96 -10.86
C TYR A 5 17.04 -19.47 -9.55
N THR A 6 18.06 -20.32 -9.67
CA THR A 6 18.74 -21.01 -8.54
C THR A 6 20.08 -20.40 -8.16
N GLY A 7 20.56 -19.37 -8.88
CA GLY A 7 21.78 -18.64 -8.53
C GLY A 7 21.56 -17.52 -7.50
N PRO A 8 22.62 -16.85 -7.02
CA PRO A 8 22.52 -15.72 -6.08
C PRO A 8 21.50 -14.67 -6.51
N GLY A 9 20.63 -14.24 -5.57
CA GLY A 9 19.51 -13.33 -5.83
C GLY A 9 18.29 -13.98 -6.50
N GLY A 10 18.33 -15.29 -6.78
CA GLY A 10 17.23 -16.04 -7.37
C GLY A 10 16.14 -16.43 -6.38
N GLY A 11 14.91 -16.58 -6.89
CA GLY A 11 13.76 -16.98 -6.08
C GLY A 11 13.83 -18.40 -5.52
N LEU A 12 14.57 -19.32 -6.17
CA LEU A 12 14.81 -20.68 -5.67
C LEU A 12 16.16 -20.85 -4.96
N TYR A 13 16.95 -19.78 -4.86
CA TYR A 13 18.24 -19.86 -4.19
C TYR A 13 18.07 -19.94 -2.67
N THR A 14 18.77 -20.88 -2.05
CA THR A 14 18.73 -21.15 -0.61
C THR A 14 19.91 -20.55 0.15
N GLY A 15 20.83 -19.86 -0.52
CA GLY A 15 21.93 -19.13 0.13
C GLY A 15 21.57 -17.67 0.42
N PRO A 16 22.46 -16.91 1.11
CA PRO A 16 22.22 -15.51 1.47
C PRO A 16 21.73 -14.64 0.30
N GLY A 17 20.69 -13.84 0.54
CA GLY A 17 20.02 -13.01 -0.48
C GLY A 17 19.12 -13.78 -1.46
N GLY A 18 18.94 -15.09 -1.27
CA GLY A 18 18.02 -15.92 -2.04
C GLY A 18 16.58 -15.87 -1.53
N GLY A 19 15.63 -16.17 -2.43
CA GLY A 19 14.21 -16.20 -2.12
C GLY A 19 13.79 -17.31 -1.16
N LEU A 20 14.45 -18.48 -1.20
CA LEU A 20 14.20 -19.60 -0.29
C LEU A 20 15.11 -19.60 0.95
N TYR A 21 15.99 -18.61 1.09
CA TYR A 21 16.85 -18.53 2.25
C TYR A 21 16.07 -18.16 3.50
N THR A 22 16.26 -18.95 4.56
CA THR A 22 15.57 -18.81 5.85
C THR A 22 16.42 -18.13 6.92
N GLY A 23 17.62 -17.64 6.58
CA GLY A 23 18.44 -16.82 7.47
C GLY A 23 18.23 -15.32 7.27
N PRO A 24 18.85 -14.46 8.11
CA PRO A 24 18.72 -13.01 8.03
C PRO A 24 18.90 -12.44 6.63
N GLY A 25 17.99 -11.56 6.19
CA GLY A 25 17.97 -10.97 4.85
C GLY A 25 17.49 -11.90 3.73
N GLY A 26 17.05 -13.12 4.06
CA GLY A 26 16.45 -14.05 3.11
C GLY A 26 14.97 -13.80 2.84
N GLY A 27 14.51 -14.20 1.65
CA GLY A 27 13.11 -14.07 1.25
C GLY A 27 12.16 -14.92 2.10
N ALA A 28 12.60 -16.10 2.55
CA ALA A 28 11.83 -17.02 3.38
C ALA A 28 12.05 -16.82 4.90
N TYR A 29 12.83 -15.80 5.30
CA TYR A 29 13.09 -15.53 6.70
C TYR A 29 11.91 -14.83 7.37
N THR A 30 11.56 -15.31 8.58
CA THR A 30 10.43 -14.84 9.37
C THR A 30 10.84 -13.94 10.54
N GLY A 31 12.13 -13.65 10.72
CA GLY A 31 12.61 -12.68 11.71
C GLY A 31 12.80 -11.27 11.13
N PRO A 32 13.17 -10.28 11.96
CA PRO A 32 13.35 -8.88 11.53
C PRO A 32 14.21 -8.74 10.27
N GLY A 33 13.73 -7.95 9.30
CA GLY A 33 14.39 -7.75 8.00
C GLY A 33 14.23 -8.91 7.01
N GLY A 34 13.42 -9.93 7.33
CA GLY A 34 13.08 -11.03 6.44
C GLY A 34 11.88 -10.74 5.53
N GLY A 35 11.83 -11.41 4.39
CA GLY A 35 10.74 -11.28 3.43
C GLY A 35 9.39 -11.78 3.96
N LEU A 36 9.38 -12.83 4.79
CA LEU A 36 8.18 -13.37 5.43
C LEU A 36 7.88 -12.77 6.81
N TYR A 37 8.66 -11.78 7.25
CA TYR A 37 8.42 -11.15 8.54
C TYR A 37 7.16 -10.28 8.50
N THR A 38 6.32 -10.44 9.52
CA THR A 38 5.03 -9.75 9.67
C THR A 38 5.08 -8.59 10.66
N GLY A 39 6.24 -8.29 11.26
CA GLY A 39 6.43 -7.12 12.12
C GLY A 39 6.99 -5.91 11.36
N PRO A 40 7.12 -4.74 12.01
CA PRO A 40 7.62 -3.52 11.39
C PRO A 40 8.91 -3.72 10.59
N GLY A 41 8.95 -3.21 9.36
CA GLY A 41 10.08 -3.38 8.42
C GLY A 41 10.15 -4.75 7.75
N GLY A 42 9.16 -5.63 7.94
CA GLY A 42 9.04 -6.91 7.26
C GLY A 42 8.32 -6.84 5.91
N GLY A 43 8.62 -7.79 5.03
CA GLY A 43 8.02 -7.86 3.70
C GLY A 43 6.51 -8.15 3.71
N LEU A 44 6.03 -8.94 4.68
CA LEU A 44 4.60 -9.25 4.85
C LEU A 44 3.90 -8.33 5.86
N TYR A 45 4.59 -7.32 6.37
CA TYR A 45 3.96 -6.38 7.29
C TYR A 45 2.92 -5.53 6.56
N THR A 46 1.73 -5.44 7.14
CA THR A 46 0.58 -4.70 6.59
C THR A 46 0.36 -3.35 7.27
N GLY A 47 1.24 -2.95 8.20
CA GLY A 47 1.23 -1.60 8.76
C GLY A 47 2.14 -0.65 7.98
N PRO A 48 2.12 0.66 8.29
CA PRO A 48 2.93 1.67 7.62
C PRO A 48 4.41 1.27 7.53
N GLY A 49 4.98 1.36 6.32
CA GLY A 49 6.37 0.97 6.03
C GLY A 49 6.59 -0.52 5.81
N GLY A 50 5.54 -1.35 5.81
CA GLY A 50 5.59 -2.76 5.44
C GLY A 50 5.39 -3.00 3.94
N GLY A 51 5.95 -4.11 3.42
CA GLY A 51 5.88 -4.45 2.00
C GLY A 51 4.48 -4.82 1.49
N MET A 52 3.57 -5.17 2.40
CA MET A 52 2.15 -5.42 2.11
C MET A 52 1.24 -4.30 2.63
N TYR A 53 1.79 -3.12 2.94
CA TYR A 53 0.97 -1.99 3.34
C TYR A 53 0.19 -1.45 2.14
N THR A 54 -1.13 -1.53 2.21
CA THR A 54 -2.04 -1.03 1.17
C THR A 54 -2.48 0.42 1.39
N GLY A 55 -1.97 1.08 2.43
CA GLY A 55 -2.25 2.49 2.69
C GLY A 55 -3.69 2.77 3.16
N PRO A 56 -3.99 4.03 3.51
CA PRO A 56 -5.36 4.51 3.73
C PRO A 56 -6.22 4.49 2.45
N ASP A 57 -5.55 4.31 1.32
CA ASP A 57 -6.03 4.56 -0.03
C ASP A 57 -6.49 3.27 -0.76
N ASP A 58 -6.56 2.13 -0.07
CA ASP A 58 -7.05 0.87 -0.67
C ASP A 58 -8.21 0.26 0.15
N PRO A 59 -9.41 0.07 -0.45
CA PRO A 59 -9.81 0.44 -1.82
C PRO A 59 -10.38 1.86 -1.86
N GLY A 60 -9.85 2.76 -1.04
CA GLY A 60 -10.33 4.12 -0.83
C GLY A 60 -10.01 5.06 -2.00
N TYR A 61 -10.91 5.98 -2.27
CA TYR A 61 -10.75 7.03 -3.28
C TYR A 61 -9.38 7.74 -3.20
N MET A 62 -8.61 7.69 -4.29
CA MET A 62 -7.32 8.38 -4.46
C MET A 62 -7.45 9.55 -5.43
N SER A 63 -7.45 10.78 -4.91
CA SER A 63 -7.35 12.01 -5.72
C SER A 63 -6.86 13.17 -4.85
N ASN A 64 -6.17 14.13 -5.46
CA ASN A 64 -5.84 15.40 -4.83
C ASN A 64 -7.04 16.36 -4.74
N ILE A 65 -8.15 16.02 -5.40
CA ILE A 65 -9.45 16.66 -5.28
C ILE A 65 -10.29 15.75 -4.38
N PRO A 66 -10.94 16.22 -3.31
CA PRO A 66 -11.81 15.36 -2.51
C PRO A 66 -13.01 14.86 -3.36
N PRO A 67 -13.68 13.78 -2.95
CA PRO A 67 -14.92 13.36 -3.62
C PRO A 67 -15.88 14.55 -3.75
N TRP A 68 -16.54 14.68 -4.90
CA TRP A 68 -17.35 15.87 -5.21
C TRP A 68 -18.42 16.20 -4.16
N TYR A 69 -19.00 15.18 -3.52
CA TYR A 69 -19.96 15.37 -2.43
C TYR A 69 -19.32 15.97 -1.16
N ILE A 70 -18.07 15.62 -0.85
CA ILE A 70 -17.29 16.21 0.24
C ILE A 70 -16.90 17.64 -0.12
N PHE A 71 -16.48 17.88 -1.36
CA PHE A 71 -16.17 19.22 -1.84
C PHE A 71 -17.38 20.16 -1.72
N ALA A 72 -18.54 19.72 -2.19
CA ALA A 72 -19.79 20.49 -2.08
C ALA A 72 -20.18 20.79 -0.63
N LYS A 73 -19.94 19.85 0.31
CA LYS A 73 -20.15 20.09 1.73
C LYS A 73 -19.32 21.27 2.25
N TYR A 74 -18.02 21.31 1.93
CA TYR A 74 -17.16 22.41 2.36
C TYR A 74 -17.55 23.74 1.73
N LEU A 75 -17.99 23.75 0.46
CA LEU A 75 -18.52 24.96 -0.18
C LEU A 75 -19.73 25.52 0.60
N ALA A 76 -20.67 24.66 0.98
CA ALA A 76 -21.82 25.07 1.79
C ALA A 76 -21.40 25.61 3.18
N GLU A 77 -20.45 24.97 3.86
CA GLU A 77 -19.91 25.46 5.14
C GLU A 77 -19.23 26.83 5.02
N MET A 78 -18.70 27.17 3.83
CA MET A 78 -18.12 28.47 3.51
C MET A 78 -19.16 29.50 3.01
N GLY A 79 -20.45 29.15 2.96
CA GLY A 79 -21.54 30.01 2.50
C GLY A 79 -21.76 30.03 0.98
N MET A 80 -21.08 29.15 0.23
CA MET A 80 -21.22 28.98 -1.22
C MET A 80 -22.31 27.95 -1.54
N GLU A 81 -23.54 28.24 -1.08
CA GLU A 81 -24.66 27.29 -1.14
C GLU A 81 -25.13 27.00 -2.57
N ASP A 82 -25.10 28.00 -3.46
CA ASP A 82 -25.57 27.86 -4.84
C ASP A 82 -24.62 26.97 -5.66
N GLU A 83 -23.30 27.13 -5.49
CA GLU A 83 -22.28 26.29 -6.11
C GLU A 83 -22.34 24.86 -5.57
N ALA A 84 -22.51 24.70 -4.25
CA ALA A 84 -22.66 23.39 -3.62
C ALA A 84 -23.89 22.66 -4.17
N ARG A 85 -25.04 23.34 -4.27
CA ARG A 85 -26.28 22.78 -4.83
C ARG A 85 -26.13 22.43 -6.30
N PHE A 86 -25.49 23.29 -7.07
CA PHE A 86 -25.21 23.01 -8.47
C PHE A 86 -24.38 21.73 -8.62
N ILE A 87 -23.26 21.61 -7.90
CA ILE A 87 -22.40 20.42 -7.94
C ILE A 87 -23.19 19.16 -7.56
N LEU A 88 -23.94 19.20 -6.46
CA LEU A 88 -24.73 18.04 -6.00
C LEU A 88 -25.79 17.62 -7.02
N SER A 89 -26.36 18.56 -7.79
CA SER A 89 -27.35 18.24 -8.83
C SER A 89 -26.78 17.50 -10.04
N GLN A 90 -25.45 17.55 -10.24
CA GLN A 90 -24.75 16.89 -11.35
C GLN A 90 -24.22 15.50 -10.98
N LEU A 91 -24.27 15.14 -9.70
CA LEU A 91 -23.84 13.82 -9.25
C LEU A 91 -24.91 12.77 -9.54
N PRO A 92 -24.51 11.55 -9.96
CA PRO A 92 -25.43 10.44 -10.21
C PRO A 92 -26.11 9.94 -8.93
#